data_AF-A0A0M0JLD3-F1
#
_entry.id   AF-A0A0M0JLD3-F1
#
_cell.length_a   1.000
_cell.length_b   1.000
_cell.length_c   1.000
_cell.angle_alpha   90.00
_cell.angle_beta   90.00
_cell.angle_gamma   90.00
#
_symmetry.space_group_name_H-M   'P 1'
#
loop_
_entity.id
_entity.type
_entity.pdbx_description
1 polymer ?
#
loop_
_entity_poly.entity_id
_entity_poly.type
_entity_poly.pdbx_seq_one_letter_code
_entity_poly.pdbx_strand_id
1 'polypeptide(L)'
;MQVATTPSASLATPADEGARYLSAIRAVPPPSSAAFDLAERVSTGTIADAPWRHAFRALATNAAFLKEGFGKAAFKLDELWPFAIGSFTMEDVERDVQRLPPQFVASGVRHQGGIYNKPFQPGFTFADVDARMDEATVVMLNAGFCVPKLAAISRAMLEVTSLPIWMNVYLSKPGLSTSTQLHTDQQDVLLVQTTGRKRWRVYRPPPPERAPAMDPFARGKGTDLMTADPDALVLDTIMEPGQVLYIPAGWPHTTDTLLEPVEDARHGAIAAQQPSVHLTVGVDTHLWSLSYAHARQLALVRAGQPATLAGGAPVTALALPEWSMLHASLPVGFLAATELALLCGTANADQAPAAAGASAAGTGAAHAGSAAASPPTTTLLPLEVVEAQLQGAISRQLAERMLVAEPARWVDKDAASLARELQLPATALRFMQHHRDVLSVQSRMYMRAASERPRSPREIERFIELLMNEMDILDGISANLIRWSRRQPEQALLIAPPSAEIASAAGGGAKPKAGFGGAAAAPASAGKGAKKKR
;
A
#
# COMPACT_ATOMS: atom_id res chain seq x y z
N MET A 1 -64.47 0.48 -0.11
CA MET A 1 -63.35 1.29 -0.63
C MET A 1 -62.15 1.07 0.29
N GLN A 2 -61.33 0.05 -0.01
CA GLN A 2 -60.03 -0.14 0.66
C GLN A 2 -58.98 0.20 -0.39
N VAL A 3 -58.24 1.28 -0.14
CA VAL A 3 -57.13 1.73 -0.98
C VAL A 3 -55.92 0.87 -0.62
N ALA A 4 -55.47 0.05 -1.56
CA ALA A 4 -54.21 -0.69 -1.46
C ALA A 4 -53.06 0.31 -1.65
N THR A 5 -52.28 0.52 -0.59
CA THR A 5 -51.01 1.26 -0.66
C THR A 5 -49.91 0.31 -1.10
N THR A 6 -49.42 0.48 -2.33
CA THR A 6 -48.20 -0.13 -2.84
C THR A 6 -46.99 0.39 -2.06
N PRO A 7 -46.01 -0.44 -1.66
CA PRO A 7 -44.79 0.06 -1.04
C PRO A 7 -43.96 0.80 -2.10
N SER A 8 -43.62 2.05 -1.79
CA SER A 8 -42.68 2.85 -2.57
C SER A 8 -41.32 2.16 -2.59
N ALA A 9 -40.82 1.81 -3.78
CA ALA A 9 -39.45 1.38 -3.96
C ALA A 9 -38.52 2.53 -3.55
N SER A 10 -37.90 2.40 -2.37
CA SER A 10 -36.84 3.30 -1.92
C SER A 10 -35.67 3.17 -2.88
N LEU A 11 -35.44 4.19 -3.71
CA LEU A 11 -34.19 4.34 -4.45
C LEU A 11 -33.06 4.44 -3.43
N ALA A 12 -32.16 3.46 -3.43
CA ALA A 12 -30.98 3.43 -2.57
C ALA A 12 -30.15 4.70 -2.79
N THR A 13 -29.65 5.31 -1.71
CA THR A 13 -28.74 6.45 -1.86
C THR A 13 -27.37 5.97 -2.35
N PRO A 14 -26.53 6.83 -2.98
CA PRO A 14 -25.18 6.44 -3.41
C PRO A 14 -24.31 5.87 -2.27
N ALA A 15 -24.57 6.26 -1.02
CA ALA A 15 -23.91 5.71 0.16
C ALA A 15 -24.35 4.26 0.48
N ASP A 16 -25.62 3.93 0.24
CA ASP A 16 -26.17 2.57 0.41
C ASP A 16 -25.67 1.61 -0.68
N GLU A 17 -25.45 2.12 -1.90
CA GLU A 17 -24.82 1.33 -2.97
C GLU A 17 -23.35 1.04 -2.65
N GLY A 18 -22.56 2.03 -2.25
CA GLY A 18 -21.16 1.86 -1.86
C GLY A 18 -20.99 0.85 -0.71
N ALA A 19 -21.84 0.92 0.32
CA ALA A 19 -21.83 -0.02 1.44
C ALA A 19 -22.15 -1.47 0.99
N ARG A 20 -23.11 -1.65 0.05
CA ARG A 20 -23.42 -2.96 -0.53
C ARG A 20 -22.26 -3.53 -1.35
N TYR A 21 -21.56 -2.72 -2.15
CA TYR A 21 -20.40 -3.17 -2.93
C TYR A 21 -19.22 -3.58 -2.04
N LEU A 22 -18.95 -2.84 -0.95
CA LEU A 22 -17.89 -3.20 0.00
C LEU A 22 -18.25 -4.48 0.78
N SER A 23 -19.53 -4.68 1.12
CA SER A 23 -20.00 -5.92 1.72
C SER A 23 -19.89 -7.14 0.78
N ALA A 24 -19.60 -6.95 -0.51
CA ALA A 24 -19.34 -8.04 -1.46
C ALA A 24 -17.85 -8.42 -1.55
N ILE A 25 -16.95 -7.65 -0.89
CA ILE A 25 -15.53 -8.00 -0.83
C ILE A 25 -15.39 -9.26 0.03
N ARG A 26 -14.84 -10.31 -0.59
CA ARG A 26 -14.57 -11.61 0.01
C ARG A 26 -13.19 -12.06 -0.44
N ALA A 27 -12.51 -12.84 0.39
CA ALA A 27 -11.29 -13.54 0.01
C ALA A 27 -11.61 -14.92 -0.59
N VAL A 28 -12.77 -15.05 -1.26
CA VAL A 28 -13.15 -16.25 -2.01
C VAL A 28 -12.46 -16.21 -3.38
N PRO A 29 -11.75 -17.27 -3.79
CA PRO A 29 -10.98 -17.26 -5.03
C PRO A 29 -11.89 -17.09 -6.24
N PRO A 30 -11.69 -16.07 -7.09
CA PRO A 30 -12.23 -16.13 -8.43
C PRO A 30 -11.42 -17.14 -9.28
N PRO A 31 -11.99 -17.69 -10.37
CA PRO A 31 -11.18 -18.33 -11.40
C PRO A 31 -10.09 -17.35 -11.89
N SER A 32 -8.92 -17.86 -12.28
CA SER A 32 -7.82 -16.99 -12.73
C SER A 32 -8.29 -16.07 -13.85
N SER A 33 -7.89 -14.80 -13.79
CA SER A 33 -8.16 -13.85 -14.87
C SER A 33 -6.87 -13.62 -15.64
N ALA A 34 -6.93 -13.73 -16.97
CA ALA A 34 -5.77 -13.55 -17.84
C ALA A 34 -5.09 -12.17 -17.64
N ALA A 35 -5.86 -11.14 -17.28
CA ALA A 35 -5.34 -9.80 -16.99
C ALA A 35 -4.51 -9.73 -15.70
N PHE A 36 -4.95 -10.42 -14.63
CA PHE A 36 -4.18 -10.49 -13.39
C PHE A 36 -2.93 -11.36 -13.57
N ASP A 37 -3.05 -12.50 -14.24
CA ASP A 37 -1.92 -13.39 -14.52
C ASP A 37 -0.84 -12.68 -15.37
N LEU A 38 -1.26 -11.75 -16.24
CA LEU A 38 -0.35 -10.88 -16.99
C LEU A 38 0.32 -9.82 -16.09
N ALA A 39 -0.43 -9.18 -15.18
CA ALA A 39 0.10 -8.21 -14.22
C ALA A 39 1.12 -8.82 -13.24
N GLU A 40 0.88 -10.07 -12.80
CA GLU A 40 1.79 -10.85 -11.96
C GLU A 40 3.10 -11.18 -12.70
N ARG A 41 3.02 -11.60 -13.98
CA ARG A 41 4.20 -11.92 -14.80
C ARG A 41 5.16 -10.75 -15.02
N VAL A 42 4.63 -9.52 -15.05
CA VAL A 42 5.45 -8.29 -15.19
C VAL A 42 6.36 -8.08 -13.96
N SER A 43 6.05 -8.71 -12.82
CA SER A 43 6.48 -8.20 -11.51
C SER A 43 7.23 -9.15 -10.56
N THR A 44 7.34 -10.47 -10.85
CA THR A 44 8.29 -11.52 -10.33
C THR A 44 7.63 -12.86 -9.89
N GLY A 45 8.44 -13.94 -9.70
CA GLY A 45 8.07 -15.37 -9.73
C GLY A 45 7.42 -16.03 -8.49
N THR A 46 7.00 -17.29 -8.63
CA THR A 46 5.99 -17.98 -7.80
C THR A 46 6.50 -18.66 -6.50
N ILE A 47 5.86 -18.40 -5.35
CA ILE A 47 5.82 -19.30 -4.17
C ILE A 47 4.76 -20.41 -4.32
N ALA A 48 5.01 -21.56 -3.67
CA ALA A 48 4.07 -22.67 -3.48
C ALA A 48 2.74 -22.25 -2.82
N ASP A 49 1.67 -22.97 -3.12
CA ASP A 49 0.31 -22.68 -2.66
C ASP A 49 0.19 -22.67 -1.12
N ALA A 50 0.00 -21.48 -0.53
CA ALA A 50 -0.08 -21.26 0.91
C ALA A 50 -1.30 -20.38 1.26
N PRO A 51 -2.00 -20.60 2.40
CA PRO A 51 -3.26 -19.92 2.71
C PRO A 51 -3.20 -18.38 2.66
N TRP A 52 -2.09 -17.79 3.13
CA TRP A 52 -1.85 -16.34 3.03
C TRP A 52 -1.83 -15.84 1.59
N ARG A 53 -1.08 -16.52 0.71
CA ARG A 53 -0.99 -16.17 -0.71
C ARG A 53 -2.36 -16.25 -1.38
N HIS A 54 -3.12 -17.30 -1.05
CA HIS A 54 -4.47 -17.48 -1.58
C HIS A 54 -5.40 -16.33 -1.19
N ALA A 55 -5.43 -15.98 0.10
CA ALA A 55 -6.29 -14.92 0.60
C ALA A 55 -5.91 -13.54 0.04
N PHE A 56 -4.62 -13.22 -0.04
CA PHE A 56 -4.15 -11.99 -0.68
C PHE A 56 -4.49 -11.94 -2.16
N ARG A 57 -4.35 -13.07 -2.88
CA ARG A 57 -4.70 -13.12 -4.31
C ARG A 57 -6.18 -12.92 -4.53
N ALA A 58 -7.03 -13.55 -3.70
CA ALA A 58 -8.47 -13.35 -3.77
C ALA A 58 -8.84 -11.88 -3.56
N LEU A 59 -8.20 -11.19 -2.61
CA LEU A 59 -8.39 -9.75 -2.40
C LEU A 59 -7.90 -8.92 -3.61
N ALA A 60 -6.67 -9.15 -4.07
CA ALA A 60 -6.05 -8.40 -5.18
C ALA A 60 -6.73 -8.62 -6.54
N THR A 61 -7.47 -9.72 -6.72
CA THR A 61 -8.26 -10.01 -7.92
C THR A 61 -9.73 -9.62 -7.79
N ASN A 62 -10.18 -9.21 -6.60
CA ASN A 62 -11.57 -8.86 -6.37
C ASN A 62 -11.90 -7.53 -7.07
N ALA A 63 -12.87 -7.55 -7.98
CA ALA A 63 -13.26 -6.38 -8.76
C ALA A 63 -13.78 -5.22 -7.89
N ALA A 64 -14.50 -5.51 -6.80
CA ALA A 64 -14.97 -4.47 -5.87
C ALA A 64 -13.80 -3.88 -5.08
N PHE A 65 -12.82 -4.69 -4.67
CA PHE A 65 -11.61 -4.19 -4.03
C PHE A 65 -10.80 -3.28 -4.97
N LEU A 66 -10.57 -3.69 -6.21
CA LEU A 66 -9.87 -2.88 -7.21
C LEU A 66 -10.60 -1.58 -7.55
N LYS A 67 -11.93 -1.63 -7.65
CA LYS A 67 -12.73 -0.49 -8.10
C LYS A 67 -13.05 0.49 -6.98
N GLU A 68 -13.44 0.02 -5.80
CA GLU A 68 -13.99 0.85 -4.71
C GLU A 68 -13.29 0.66 -3.37
N GLY A 69 -12.44 -0.36 -3.21
CA GLY A 69 -11.72 -0.64 -1.98
C GLY A 69 -10.36 0.06 -1.89
N PHE A 70 -9.39 -0.39 -2.70
CA PHE A 70 -7.99 0.02 -2.60
C PHE A 70 -7.83 1.54 -2.79
N GLY A 71 -7.26 2.20 -1.79
CA GLY A 71 -7.06 3.66 -1.75
C GLY A 71 -8.33 4.48 -1.51
N LYS A 72 -9.51 3.85 -1.35
CA LYS A 72 -10.81 4.55 -1.47
C LYS A 72 -11.74 4.38 -0.28
N ALA A 73 -11.80 3.20 0.34
CA ALA A 73 -12.74 2.95 1.43
C ALA A 73 -12.18 1.97 2.46
N ALA A 74 -12.41 2.29 3.74
CA ALA A 74 -12.17 1.35 4.83
C ALA A 74 -13.31 0.33 4.92
N PHE A 75 -12.96 -0.94 5.14
CA PHE A 75 -13.95 -2.02 5.30
C PHE A 75 -13.39 -3.16 6.14
N LYS A 76 -14.27 -3.85 6.87
CA LYS A 76 -13.97 -5.11 7.54
C LYS A 76 -14.45 -6.27 6.67
N LEU A 77 -13.66 -7.33 6.55
CA LEU A 77 -14.14 -8.55 5.88
C LEU A 77 -15.13 -9.28 6.78
N ASP A 78 -16.25 -9.71 6.19
CA ASP A 78 -17.20 -10.61 6.87
C ASP A 78 -16.60 -12.02 7.05
N GLU A 79 -15.69 -12.39 6.15
CA GLU A 79 -14.98 -13.66 6.16
C GLU A 79 -13.90 -13.68 7.25
N LEU A 80 -13.83 -14.81 7.95
CA LEU A 80 -12.75 -15.12 8.88
C LEU A 80 -11.62 -15.83 8.16
N TRP A 81 -10.37 -15.58 8.53
CA TRP A 81 -9.20 -16.34 8.10
C TRP A 81 -8.74 -17.27 9.23
N PRO A 82 -9.17 -18.55 9.27
CA PRO A 82 -8.83 -19.46 10.36
C PRO A 82 -7.33 -19.69 10.50
N PHE A 83 -6.60 -19.68 9.38
CA PHE A 83 -5.14 -19.84 9.35
C PHE A 83 -4.37 -18.65 9.96
N ALA A 84 -5.02 -17.51 10.18
CA ALA A 84 -4.44 -16.35 10.83
C ALA A 84 -4.62 -16.36 12.36
N ILE A 85 -5.54 -17.18 12.87
CA ILE A 85 -5.75 -17.34 14.32
C ILE A 85 -4.48 -17.94 14.93
N GLY A 86 -3.85 -17.22 15.85
CA GLY A 86 -2.60 -17.64 16.49
C GLY A 86 -1.40 -17.76 15.53
N SER A 87 -1.45 -17.17 14.33
CA SER A 87 -0.33 -17.26 13.37
C SER A 87 0.95 -16.57 13.86
N PHE A 88 0.79 -15.58 14.74
CA PHE A 88 1.86 -14.95 15.50
C PHE A 88 1.31 -14.56 16.89
N THR A 89 2.05 -14.90 17.94
CA THR A 89 1.59 -14.84 19.34
C THR A 89 2.64 -14.22 20.25
N MET A 90 2.26 -13.98 21.52
CA MET A 90 3.24 -13.55 22.54
C MET A 90 4.31 -14.61 22.82
N GLU A 91 4.04 -15.91 22.63
CA GLU A 91 5.05 -16.98 22.74
C GLU A 91 6.11 -16.88 21.64
N ASP A 92 5.72 -16.44 20.44
CA ASP A 92 6.66 -16.15 19.37
C ASP A 92 7.56 -14.96 19.73
N VAL A 93 6.98 -13.92 20.35
CA VAL A 93 7.74 -12.76 20.84
C VAL A 93 8.73 -13.20 21.92
N GLU A 94 8.29 -13.92 22.95
CA GLU A 94 9.15 -14.41 24.03
C GLU A 94 10.33 -15.23 23.51
N ARG A 95 10.05 -16.16 22.59
CA ARG A 95 11.07 -17.04 22.03
C ARG A 95 12.12 -16.30 21.21
N ASP A 96 11.72 -15.27 20.46
CA ASP A 96 12.58 -14.66 19.44
C ASP A 96 13.03 -13.23 19.77
N VAL A 97 12.51 -12.57 20.82
CA VAL A 97 12.80 -11.15 21.14
C VAL A 97 14.30 -10.81 21.20
N GLN A 98 15.13 -11.70 21.76
CA GLN A 98 16.57 -11.51 21.85
C GLN A 98 17.33 -11.84 20.55
N ARG A 99 16.65 -12.45 19.57
CA ARG A 99 17.18 -12.80 18.24
C ARG A 99 16.82 -11.77 17.19
N LEU A 100 15.81 -10.95 17.47
CA LEU A 100 15.37 -9.88 16.57
C LEU A 100 16.26 -8.65 16.77
N PRO A 101 16.60 -7.92 15.69
CA PRO A 101 17.18 -6.59 15.85
C PRO A 101 16.28 -5.71 16.73
N PRO A 102 16.85 -4.75 17.49
CA PRO A 102 16.06 -3.81 18.26
C PRO A 102 15.21 -2.94 17.33
N GLN A 103 13.97 -3.38 17.09
CA GLN A 103 12.95 -2.67 16.32
C GLN A 103 11.66 -2.49 17.14
N PHE A 104 11.77 -2.68 18.45
CA PHE A 104 10.67 -2.52 19.39
C PHE A 104 10.59 -1.07 19.83
N VAL A 105 9.39 -0.52 19.80
CA VAL A 105 9.07 0.79 20.33
C VAL A 105 7.84 0.71 21.22
N ALA A 106 7.79 1.52 22.26
CA ALA A 106 6.52 1.86 22.89
C ALA A 106 5.87 2.99 22.09
N SER A 107 4.67 2.74 21.59
CA SER A 107 3.93 3.69 20.77
C SER A 107 3.11 4.65 21.62
N GLY A 108 2.89 5.86 21.11
CA GLY A 108 1.95 6.79 21.71
C GLY A 108 2.47 7.51 22.96
N VAL A 109 3.78 7.47 23.24
CA VAL A 109 4.36 8.04 24.46
C VAL A 109 4.35 9.57 24.37
N ARG A 110 3.72 10.23 25.34
CA ARG A 110 3.70 11.70 25.43
C ARG A 110 5.05 12.23 25.90
N HIS A 111 5.64 13.14 25.14
CA HIS A 111 6.91 13.80 25.47
C HIS A 111 6.93 15.21 24.88
N GLN A 112 7.39 16.22 25.64
CA GLN A 112 7.53 17.61 25.15
C GLN A 112 6.30 18.16 24.40
N GLY A 113 5.09 17.83 24.87
CA GLY A 113 3.84 18.29 24.26
C GLY A 113 3.41 17.55 22.99
N GLY A 114 4.16 16.54 22.54
CA GLY A 114 3.82 15.69 21.39
C GLY A 114 3.71 14.20 21.73
N ILE A 115 3.39 13.40 20.72
CA ILE A 115 3.25 11.95 20.77
C ILE A 115 4.36 11.29 19.95
N TYR A 116 5.14 10.42 20.58
CA TYR A 116 6.32 9.81 19.99
C TYR A 116 6.41 8.31 20.25
N ASN A 117 7.16 7.62 19.39
CA ASN A 117 7.59 6.25 19.64
C ASN A 117 8.87 6.26 20.48
N LYS A 118 8.87 5.55 21.61
CA LYS A 118 10.05 5.41 22.48
C LYS A 118 10.76 4.08 22.20
N PRO A 119 11.96 4.07 21.62
CA PRO A 119 12.67 2.83 21.31
C PRO A 119 13.10 2.09 22.59
N PHE A 120 13.14 0.76 22.48
CA PHE A 120 13.78 -0.09 23.48
C PHE A 120 15.30 0.01 23.37
N GLN A 121 15.99 -0.14 24.50
CA GLN A 121 17.45 -0.17 24.50
C GLN A 121 17.95 -1.56 24.08
N PRO A 122 19.10 -1.66 23.38
CA PRO A 122 19.70 -2.95 23.05
C PRO A 122 19.85 -3.84 24.28
N GLY A 123 19.57 -5.14 24.13
CA GLY A 123 19.66 -6.12 25.23
C GLY A 123 18.41 -6.25 26.10
N PHE A 124 17.29 -5.58 25.74
CA PHE A 124 16.01 -5.80 26.40
C PHE A 124 15.53 -7.26 26.31
N THR A 125 14.71 -7.66 27.27
CA THR A 125 14.18 -9.01 27.44
C THR A 125 12.68 -9.05 27.16
N PHE A 126 12.10 -10.25 27.15
CA PHE A 126 10.65 -10.40 27.10
C PHE A 126 9.95 -9.73 28.30
N ALA A 127 10.56 -9.80 29.49
CA ALA A 127 10.01 -9.14 30.68
C ALA A 127 9.93 -7.62 30.51
N ASP A 128 10.90 -7.00 29.81
CA ASP A 128 10.85 -5.57 29.49
C ASP A 128 9.71 -5.24 28.50
N VAL A 129 9.44 -6.15 27.55
CA VAL A 129 8.29 -6.01 26.63
C VAL A 129 6.99 -6.10 27.40
N ASP A 130 6.84 -7.12 28.25
CA ASP A 130 5.62 -7.32 29.04
C ASP A 130 5.35 -6.16 30.00
N ALA A 131 6.37 -5.70 30.73
CA ALA A 131 6.27 -4.54 31.61
C ALA A 131 5.91 -3.26 30.85
N ARG A 132 6.45 -3.07 29.63
CA ARG A 132 6.08 -1.90 28.82
C ARG A 132 4.63 -1.93 28.35
N MET A 133 4.07 -3.12 28.12
CA MET A 133 2.67 -3.26 27.72
C MET A 133 1.68 -2.82 28.80
N ASP A 134 2.10 -2.67 30.05
CA ASP A 134 1.24 -2.15 31.12
C ASP A 134 0.87 -0.66 30.90
N GLU A 135 1.71 0.08 30.18
CA GLU A 135 1.57 1.52 30.00
C GLU A 135 1.32 1.94 28.54
N ALA A 136 1.70 1.11 27.57
CA ALA A 136 1.68 1.45 26.16
C ALA A 136 1.55 0.24 25.24
N THR A 137 1.10 0.45 24.01
CA THR A 137 1.26 -0.55 22.96
C THR A 137 2.73 -0.67 22.59
N VAL A 138 3.24 -1.90 22.57
CA VAL A 138 4.56 -2.20 22.00
C VAL A 138 4.39 -2.52 20.52
N VAL A 139 5.25 -1.95 19.68
CA VAL A 139 5.24 -2.18 18.23
C VAL A 139 6.57 -2.75 17.80
N MET A 140 6.52 -3.87 17.10
CA MET A 140 7.63 -4.41 16.33
C MET A 140 7.59 -3.77 14.96
N LEU A 141 8.43 -2.75 14.75
CA LEU A 141 8.55 -2.10 13.46
C LEU A 141 9.20 -3.06 12.47
N ASN A 142 8.75 -3.07 11.22
CA ASN A 142 9.40 -3.77 10.10
C ASN A 142 9.61 -5.27 10.35
N ALA A 143 8.75 -5.88 11.15
CA ALA A 143 8.87 -7.26 11.61
C ALA A 143 8.94 -8.28 10.45
N GLY A 144 8.37 -7.95 9.30
CA GLY A 144 8.49 -8.75 8.07
C GLY A 144 9.92 -8.92 7.56
N PHE A 145 10.84 -7.99 7.83
CA PHE A 145 12.24 -8.11 7.42
C PHE A 145 13.10 -8.90 8.41
N CYS A 146 12.54 -9.30 9.56
CA CYS A 146 13.32 -9.80 10.69
C CYS A 146 12.83 -11.16 11.20
N VAL A 147 11.52 -11.40 11.15
CA VAL A 147 10.91 -12.62 11.69
C VAL A 147 10.56 -13.56 10.53
N PRO A 148 11.09 -14.80 10.48
CA PRO A 148 10.88 -15.69 9.33
C PRO A 148 9.41 -15.98 8.98
N LYS A 149 8.56 -16.20 10.00
CA LYS A 149 7.11 -16.42 9.80
C LYS A 149 6.46 -15.20 9.14
N LEU A 150 6.86 -14.00 9.56
CA LEU A 150 6.31 -12.74 9.07
C LEU A 150 6.88 -12.40 7.68
N ALA A 151 8.17 -12.66 7.45
CA ALA A 151 8.79 -12.53 6.13
C ALA A 151 8.06 -13.34 5.06
N ALA A 152 7.64 -14.58 5.38
CA ALA A 152 6.86 -15.40 4.48
C ALA A 152 5.49 -14.76 4.13
N ILE A 153 4.81 -14.15 5.11
CA ILE A 153 3.53 -13.45 4.90
C ILE A 153 3.75 -12.19 4.05
N SER A 154 4.74 -11.35 4.40
CA SER A 154 5.08 -10.15 3.63
C SER A 154 5.46 -10.49 2.20
N ARG A 155 6.24 -11.56 2.00
CA ARG A 155 6.62 -12.04 0.66
C ARG A 155 5.41 -12.49 -0.15
N ALA A 156 4.48 -13.22 0.46
CA ALA A 156 3.25 -13.63 -0.22
C ALA A 156 2.43 -12.42 -0.69
N MET A 157 2.31 -11.37 0.15
CA MET A 157 1.64 -10.13 -0.24
C MET A 157 2.43 -9.39 -1.34
N LEU A 158 3.76 -9.32 -1.23
CA LEU A 158 4.62 -8.66 -2.21
C LEU A 158 4.51 -9.31 -3.58
N GLU A 159 4.56 -10.64 -3.66
CA GLU A 159 4.45 -11.37 -4.93
C GLU A 159 3.06 -11.17 -5.55
N VAL A 160 1.99 -11.31 -4.75
CA VAL A 160 0.61 -11.17 -5.23
C VAL A 160 0.28 -9.75 -5.68
N THR A 161 0.59 -8.75 -4.86
CA THR A 161 0.25 -7.36 -5.18
C THR A 161 1.27 -6.74 -6.11
N SER A 162 2.50 -7.26 -6.10
CA SER A 162 3.61 -6.64 -6.81
C SER A 162 3.75 -5.16 -6.45
N LEU A 163 3.50 -4.83 -5.19
CA LEU A 163 3.73 -3.52 -4.60
C LEU A 163 4.68 -3.65 -3.42
N PRO A 164 5.40 -2.57 -3.06
CA PRO A 164 6.23 -2.56 -1.86
C PRO A 164 5.42 -2.88 -0.61
N ILE A 165 5.92 -3.80 0.22
CA ILE A 165 5.26 -4.25 1.44
C ILE A 165 6.07 -3.86 2.65
N TRP A 166 5.36 -3.50 3.73
CA TRP A 166 5.89 -3.35 5.08
C TRP A 166 5.02 -4.15 6.04
N MET A 167 5.58 -4.63 7.15
CA MET A 167 4.78 -5.25 8.19
C MET A 167 5.24 -4.82 9.57
N ASN A 168 4.29 -4.33 10.36
CA ASN A 168 4.45 -4.08 11.79
C ASN A 168 3.61 -5.08 12.58
N VAL A 169 4.03 -5.37 13.82
CA VAL A 169 3.22 -6.14 14.77
C VAL A 169 2.96 -5.30 16.00
N TYR A 170 1.71 -5.24 16.45
CA TYR A 170 1.30 -4.45 17.60
C TYR A 170 0.85 -5.37 18.73
N LEU A 171 1.42 -5.13 19.92
CA LEU A 171 1.25 -5.92 21.12
C LEU A 171 0.66 -5.00 22.21
N SER A 172 -0.52 -5.36 22.72
CA SER A 172 -1.21 -4.58 23.76
C SER A 172 -1.82 -5.53 24.79
N LYS A 173 -1.65 -5.23 26.08
CA LYS A 173 -2.42 -5.89 27.15
C LYS A 173 -3.91 -5.52 27.03
N PRO A 174 -4.83 -6.36 27.53
CA PRO A 174 -6.25 -6.01 27.63
C PRO A 174 -6.48 -4.74 28.47
N GLY A 175 -7.57 -4.03 28.20
CA GLY A 175 -8.01 -2.89 29.01
C GLY A 175 -7.26 -1.56 28.80
N LEU A 176 -6.32 -1.47 27.87
CA LEU A 176 -5.68 -0.21 27.49
C LEU A 176 -6.68 0.72 26.80
N SER A 177 -7.04 1.82 27.48
CA SER A 177 -8.08 2.78 27.06
C SER A 177 -7.74 3.55 25.79
N THR A 178 -6.46 3.67 25.44
CA THR A 178 -6.02 4.08 24.10
C THR A 178 -4.74 3.34 23.75
N SER A 179 -4.85 2.33 22.88
CA SER A 179 -3.71 1.57 22.40
C SER A 179 -2.97 2.29 21.27
N THR A 180 -3.68 3.00 20.41
CA THR A 180 -3.08 3.87 19.40
C THR A 180 -3.90 5.15 19.27
N GLN A 181 -3.23 6.29 19.41
CA GLN A 181 -3.83 7.62 19.31
C GLN A 181 -4.41 7.85 17.91
N LEU A 182 -5.29 8.85 17.77
CA LEU A 182 -5.84 9.21 16.45
C LEU A 182 -4.72 9.71 15.53
N HIS A 183 -4.51 9.01 14.42
CA HIS A 183 -3.45 9.32 13.46
C HIS A 183 -3.83 8.85 12.06
N THR A 184 -3.04 9.26 11.07
CA THR A 184 -3.09 8.71 9.71
C THR A 184 -1.79 8.00 9.38
N ASP A 185 -1.86 7.05 8.47
CA ASP A 185 -0.70 6.37 7.90
C ASP A 185 -0.51 6.70 6.42
N GLN A 186 0.74 6.59 5.98
CA GLN A 186 1.13 6.80 4.59
C GLN A 186 0.83 5.59 3.70
N GLN A 187 0.45 4.47 4.30
CA GLN A 187 0.28 3.19 3.63
C GLN A 187 -1.19 2.80 3.65
N ASP A 188 -1.62 2.09 2.61
CA ASP A 188 -2.81 1.28 2.69
C ASP A 188 -2.50 0.08 3.59
N VAL A 189 -3.31 -0.17 4.61
CA VAL A 189 -3.02 -1.20 5.61
C VAL A 189 -4.09 -2.28 5.63
N LEU A 190 -3.64 -3.52 5.62
CA LEU A 190 -4.45 -4.70 5.91
C LEU A 190 -4.08 -5.22 7.30
N LEU A 191 -5.03 -5.09 8.21
CA LEU A 191 -4.89 -5.48 9.60
C LEU A 191 -5.47 -6.87 9.81
N VAL A 192 -4.68 -7.76 10.39
CA VAL A 192 -5.08 -9.15 10.66
C VAL A 192 -4.90 -9.42 12.15
N GLN A 193 -6.02 -9.63 12.86
CA GLN A 193 -5.99 -9.92 14.28
C GLN A 193 -5.59 -11.38 14.50
N THR A 194 -4.57 -11.64 15.31
CA THR A 194 -4.06 -13.02 15.53
C THR A 194 -4.43 -13.58 16.89
N THR A 195 -4.40 -12.76 17.94
CA THR A 195 -4.81 -13.13 19.32
C THR A 195 -5.48 -11.96 20.01
N GLY A 196 -6.26 -12.21 21.06
CA GLY A 196 -6.91 -11.15 21.84
C GLY A 196 -7.93 -10.32 21.04
N ARG A 197 -8.29 -9.15 21.56
CA ARG A 197 -9.26 -8.23 20.92
C ARG A 197 -8.82 -6.78 20.92
N LYS A 198 -9.21 -6.06 19.87
CA LYS A 198 -8.95 -4.63 19.74
C LYS A 198 -10.14 -3.94 19.08
N ARG A 199 -10.61 -2.83 19.68
CA ARG A 199 -11.63 -1.97 19.07
C ARG A 199 -10.94 -0.99 18.13
N TRP A 200 -11.50 -0.84 16.94
CA TRP A 200 -11.02 0.04 15.89
C TRP A 200 -12.10 1.06 15.56
N ARG A 201 -11.70 2.33 15.51
CA ARG A 201 -12.52 3.42 14.97
C ARG A 201 -11.79 4.06 13.82
N VAL A 202 -12.45 4.15 12.67
CA VAL A 202 -11.91 4.68 11.42
C VAL A 202 -12.81 5.80 10.91
N TYR A 203 -12.21 6.91 10.50
CA TYR A 203 -12.89 8.13 10.10
C TYR A 203 -12.58 8.47 8.65
N ARG A 204 -13.49 9.19 8.00
CA ARG A 204 -13.25 9.78 6.68
C ARG A 204 -12.18 10.88 6.81
N PRO A 205 -11.20 10.95 5.88
CA PRO A 205 -10.23 12.04 5.88
C PRO A 205 -10.93 13.40 5.69
N PRO A 206 -10.52 14.46 6.40
CA PRO A 206 -10.99 15.81 6.09
C PRO A 206 -10.47 16.24 4.70
N PRO A 207 -11.20 17.10 3.97
CA PRO A 207 -10.68 17.70 2.74
C PRO A 207 -9.33 18.39 2.98
N PRO A 208 -8.29 18.10 2.16
CA PRO A 208 -6.93 18.59 2.37
C PRO A 208 -6.84 20.12 2.37
N GLU A 209 -7.70 20.79 1.59
CA GLU A 209 -7.77 22.24 1.49
C GLU A 209 -8.16 22.93 2.80
N ARG A 210 -8.71 22.19 3.79
CA ARG A 210 -8.97 22.72 5.14
C ARG A 210 -7.69 23.00 5.92
N ALA A 211 -6.59 22.30 5.61
CA ALA A 211 -5.29 22.51 6.24
C ALA A 211 -4.15 22.29 5.23
N PRO A 212 -3.97 23.19 4.24
CA PRO A 212 -3.04 22.96 3.12
C PRO A 212 -1.57 22.84 3.53
N ALA A 213 -1.19 23.32 4.71
CA ALA A 213 0.18 23.20 5.22
C ALA A 213 0.49 21.83 5.85
N MET A 214 -0.52 20.99 6.06
CA MET A 214 -0.37 19.69 6.70
C MET A 214 -0.35 18.58 5.64
N ASP A 215 0.44 17.52 5.89
CA ASP A 215 0.45 16.32 5.07
C ASP A 215 -0.71 15.39 5.49
N PRO A 216 -1.73 15.15 4.64
CA PRO A 216 -2.86 14.28 4.96
C PRO A 216 -2.46 12.83 5.27
N PHE A 217 -1.28 12.39 4.81
CA PHE A 217 -0.79 11.02 5.01
C PHE A 217 0.04 10.86 6.30
N ALA A 218 0.39 11.96 6.99
CA ALA A 218 1.27 11.94 8.16
C ALA A 218 0.73 12.81 9.31
N ARG A 219 -0.52 12.59 9.70
CA ARG A 219 -1.20 13.30 10.79
C ARG A 219 -1.18 12.54 12.11
N GLY A 220 -1.32 13.26 13.22
CA GLY A 220 -1.47 12.66 14.57
C GLY A 220 -0.16 12.17 15.20
N LYS A 221 0.97 12.72 14.74
CA LYS A 221 2.33 12.31 15.12
C LYS A 221 3.13 13.53 15.56
N GLY A 222 4.05 13.35 16.51
CA GLY A 222 4.83 14.47 17.06
C GLY A 222 3.93 15.51 17.72
N THR A 223 4.09 16.78 17.36
CA THR A 223 3.28 17.89 17.89
C THR A 223 1.97 18.11 17.12
N ASP A 224 1.72 17.39 16.03
CA ASP A 224 0.44 17.43 15.33
C ASP A 224 -0.55 16.51 16.05
N LEU A 225 -1.43 17.11 16.84
CA LEU A 225 -2.45 16.40 17.61
C LEU A 225 -3.78 16.47 16.87
N MET A 226 -4.37 15.31 16.59
CA MET A 226 -5.68 15.22 15.95
C MET A 226 -6.81 15.09 16.97
N THR A 227 -7.99 15.57 16.58
CA THR A 227 -9.24 15.34 17.31
C THR A 227 -10.20 14.58 16.40
N ALA A 228 -10.92 13.61 16.97
CA ALA A 228 -11.91 12.84 16.23
C ALA A 228 -13.11 13.73 15.87
N ASP A 229 -13.60 13.57 14.64
CA ASP A 229 -14.87 14.15 14.20
C ASP A 229 -15.92 13.03 14.20
N PRO A 230 -16.89 13.04 15.13
CA PRO A 230 -17.92 12.01 15.22
C PRO A 230 -18.73 11.86 13.91
N ASP A 231 -18.95 12.96 13.18
CA ASP A 231 -19.71 12.95 11.93
C ASP A 231 -18.91 12.31 10.78
N ALA A 232 -17.58 12.19 10.96
CA ALA A 232 -16.70 11.51 10.03
C ALA A 232 -16.49 10.03 10.35
N LEU A 233 -17.06 9.48 11.44
CA LEU A 233 -16.89 8.07 11.81
C LEU A 233 -17.52 7.16 10.75
N VAL A 234 -16.70 6.30 10.13
CA VAL A 234 -17.13 5.37 9.07
C VAL A 234 -17.25 3.95 9.60
N LEU A 235 -16.39 3.56 10.53
CA LEU A 235 -16.35 2.20 11.05
C LEU A 235 -15.98 2.23 12.54
N ASP A 236 -16.76 1.52 13.36
CA ASP A 236 -16.48 1.22 14.76
C ASP A 236 -16.71 -0.27 14.98
N THR A 237 -15.63 -1.03 15.15
CA THR A 237 -15.71 -2.50 15.23
C THR A 237 -14.73 -3.07 16.23
N ILE A 238 -15.08 -4.24 16.76
CA ILE A 238 -14.18 -5.06 17.56
C ILE A 238 -13.61 -6.13 16.65
N MET A 239 -12.29 -6.19 16.59
CA MET A 239 -11.53 -7.20 15.86
C MET A 239 -11.23 -8.38 16.78
N GLU A 240 -11.60 -9.58 16.32
CA GLU A 240 -11.32 -10.87 16.95
C GLU A 240 -10.31 -11.68 16.11
N PRO A 241 -9.64 -12.69 16.69
CA PRO A 241 -8.67 -13.50 15.97
C PRO A 241 -9.22 -14.04 14.64
N GLY A 242 -8.43 -13.92 13.57
CA GLY A 242 -8.80 -14.32 12.21
C GLY A 242 -9.57 -13.25 11.43
N GLN A 243 -10.03 -12.16 12.06
CA GLN A 243 -10.72 -11.08 11.33
C GLN A 243 -9.73 -10.15 10.65
N VAL A 244 -10.18 -9.55 9.55
CA VAL A 244 -9.38 -8.66 8.71
C VAL A 244 -10.08 -7.32 8.50
N LEU A 245 -9.32 -6.23 8.67
CA LEU A 245 -9.76 -4.85 8.46
C LEU A 245 -8.81 -4.21 7.45
N TYR A 246 -9.36 -3.50 6.46
CA TYR A 246 -8.60 -2.70 5.53
C TYR A 246 -8.84 -1.21 5.80
N ILE A 247 -7.77 -0.41 5.83
CA ILE A 247 -7.82 1.04 5.99
C ILE A 247 -6.94 1.68 4.91
N PRO A 248 -7.48 2.57 4.07
CA PRO A 248 -6.68 3.26 3.06
C PRO A 248 -5.68 4.25 3.67
N ALA A 249 -4.64 4.58 2.90
CA ALA A 249 -3.69 5.62 3.28
C ALA A 249 -4.40 6.96 3.55
N GLY A 250 -3.97 7.68 4.58
CA GLY A 250 -4.53 8.99 4.96
C GLY A 250 -5.86 8.95 5.74
N TRP A 251 -6.41 7.77 6.02
CA TRP A 251 -7.64 7.65 6.82
C TRP A 251 -7.35 7.70 8.32
N PRO A 252 -7.92 8.68 9.06
CA PRO A 252 -7.70 8.78 10.49
C PRO A 252 -8.28 7.57 11.22
N HIS A 253 -7.52 7.00 12.14
CA HIS A 253 -7.98 5.88 12.94
C HIS A 253 -7.34 5.83 14.32
N THR A 254 -8.03 5.19 15.27
CA THR A 254 -7.60 5.02 16.66
C THR A 254 -8.07 3.67 17.21
N THR A 255 -7.38 3.17 18.23
CA THR A 255 -7.67 1.88 18.83
C THR A 255 -7.64 1.90 20.36
N ASP A 256 -8.41 1.00 20.94
CA ASP A 256 -8.36 0.62 22.35
C ASP A 256 -8.48 -0.91 22.49
N THR A 257 -8.07 -1.44 23.63
CA THR A 257 -8.22 -2.87 23.95
C THR A 257 -9.23 -3.05 25.06
N LEU A 258 -10.03 -4.10 24.93
CA LEU A 258 -11.14 -4.38 25.84
C LEU A 258 -10.64 -5.12 27.08
N LEU A 259 -11.30 -4.88 28.22
CA LEU A 259 -11.09 -5.65 29.46
C LEU A 259 -12.24 -6.64 29.69
N GLU A 260 -13.46 -6.26 29.30
CA GLU A 260 -14.67 -7.04 29.53
C GLU A 260 -14.98 -7.99 28.37
N PRO A 261 -15.55 -9.18 28.65
CA PRO A 261 -16.10 -10.05 27.62
C PRO A 261 -17.22 -9.32 26.86
N VAL A 262 -17.10 -9.26 25.54
CA VAL A 262 -18.22 -8.84 24.67
C VAL A 262 -19.21 -9.99 24.59
N GLU A 263 -20.50 -9.72 24.80
CA GLU A 263 -21.58 -10.74 24.83
C GLU A 263 -21.74 -11.53 23.51
N ASP A 264 -21.11 -11.11 22.42
CA ASP A 264 -21.27 -11.71 21.08
C ASP A 264 -20.01 -12.45 20.56
N ALA A 265 -19.24 -13.03 21.48
CA ALA A 265 -17.93 -13.60 21.19
C ALA A 265 -17.99 -15.00 20.55
N ARG A 266 -17.77 -15.09 19.23
CA ARG A 266 -17.54 -16.36 18.51
C ARG A 266 -16.36 -17.17 19.08
N HIS A 267 -15.47 -16.52 19.85
CA HIS A 267 -14.29 -17.09 20.49
C HIS A 267 -14.33 -17.06 22.05
N GLY A 268 -15.49 -16.79 22.66
CA GLY A 268 -15.71 -16.83 24.11
C GLY A 268 -15.01 -15.76 24.95
N ALA A 269 -15.13 -15.86 26.28
CA ALA A 269 -14.56 -14.89 27.25
C ALA A 269 -13.01 -14.95 27.37
N ILE A 270 -12.40 -16.09 27.02
CA ILE A 270 -10.94 -16.30 27.14
C ILE A 270 -10.17 -15.33 26.23
N ALA A 271 -10.68 -15.05 25.02
CA ALA A 271 -10.03 -14.13 24.10
C ALA A 271 -10.04 -12.66 24.59
N ALA A 272 -10.95 -12.27 25.49
CA ALA A 272 -10.99 -10.91 26.03
C ALA A 272 -9.88 -10.64 27.06
N GLN A 273 -9.36 -11.69 27.70
CA GLN A 273 -8.29 -11.58 28.71
C GLN A 273 -6.88 -11.84 28.14
N GLN A 274 -6.78 -12.26 26.88
CA GLN A 274 -5.51 -12.46 26.21
C GLN A 274 -4.96 -11.15 25.63
N PRO A 275 -3.63 -10.93 25.66
CA PRO A 275 -3.00 -9.84 24.93
C PRO A 275 -3.46 -9.78 23.47
N SER A 276 -3.80 -8.58 23.03
CA SER A 276 -4.12 -8.31 21.63
C SER A 276 -2.83 -8.27 20.81
N VAL A 277 -2.73 -9.19 19.85
CA VAL A 277 -1.70 -9.19 18.82
C VAL A 277 -2.38 -9.03 17.45
N HIS A 278 -1.93 -8.06 16.67
CA HIS A 278 -2.32 -7.94 15.27
C HIS A 278 -1.13 -7.65 14.37
N LEU A 279 -1.22 -8.14 13.15
CA LEU A 279 -0.32 -7.82 12.05
C LEU A 279 -0.90 -6.64 11.28
N THR A 280 -0.07 -5.65 10.98
CA THR A 280 -0.42 -4.57 10.05
C THR A 280 0.45 -4.73 8.82
N VAL A 281 -0.14 -5.27 7.75
CA VAL A 281 0.52 -5.44 6.46
C VAL A 281 0.26 -4.19 5.63
N GLY A 282 1.27 -3.33 5.53
CA GLY A 282 1.25 -2.13 4.70
C GLY A 282 1.51 -2.50 3.23
N VAL A 283 0.61 -2.09 2.34
CA VAL A 283 0.74 -2.15 0.89
C VAL A 283 0.96 -0.72 0.42
N ASP A 284 2.13 -0.43 -0.13
CA ASP A 284 2.60 0.95 -0.16
C ASP A 284 2.81 1.49 -1.57
N THR A 285 2.14 2.60 -1.87
CA THR A 285 2.44 3.42 -3.05
C THR A 285 2.97 4.81 -2.72
N HIS A 286 2.60 5.42 -1.60
CA HIS A 286 2.97 6.81 -1.31
C HIS A 286 4.40 6.96 -0.81
N LEU A 287 4.87 6.09 0.10
CA LEU A 287 6.23 6.14 0.64
C LEU A 287 7.28 5.94 -0.46
N TRP A 288 6.94 5.12 -1.45
CA TRP A 288 7.82 4.79 -2.58
C TRP A 288 7.63 5.69 -3.79
N SER A 289 6.90 6.79 -3.67
CA SER A 289 6.65 7.72 -4.78
C SER A 289 5.99 7.06 -5.99
N LEU A 290 5.03 6.15 -5.79
CA LEU A 290 4.28 5.44 -6.84
C LEU A 290 2.86 6.00 -7.01
N SER A 291 2.72 7.33 -7.00
CA SER A 291 1.43 8.00 -7.26
C SER A 291 1.54 9.04 -8.39
N TYR A 292 0.39 9.44 -8.97
CA TYR A 292 0.37 10.45 -10.01
C TYR A 292 0.87 11.83 -9.53
N ALA A 293 0.72 12.15 -8.25
CA ALA A 293 1.20 13.39 -7.65
C ALA A 293 2.73 13.46 -7.69
N HIS A 294 3.40 12.34 -7.36
CA HIS A 294 4.86 12.22 -7.48
C HIS A 294 5.30 12.27 -8.94
N ALA A 295 4.61 11.56 -9.84
CA ALA A 295 4.91 11.58 -11.27
C ALA A 295 4.78 12.99 -11.88
N ARG A 296 3.71 13.72 -11.54
CA ARG A 296 3.51 15.14 -11.88
C ARG A 296 4.66 15.99 -11.36
N GLN A 297 4.98 15.89 -10.07
CA GLN A 297 6.06 16.67 -9.46
C GLN A 297 7.38 16.48 -10.19
N LEU A 298 7.78 15.23 -10.48
CA LEU A 298 9.06 14.96 -11.12
C LEU A 298 9.07 15.34 -12.61
N ALA A 299 7.95 15.18 -13.32
CA ALA A 299 7.81 15.66 -14.69
C ALA A 299 7.96 17.19 -14.79
N LEU A 300 7.32 17.93 -13.89
CA LEU A 300 7.41 19.39 -13.83
C LEU A 300 8.84 19.85 -13.52
N VAL A 301 9.47 19.28 -12.48
CA VAL A 301 10.86 19.61 -12.12
C VAL A 301 11.80 19.34 -13.29
N ARG A 302 11.59 18.24 -14.03
CA ARG A 302 12.39 17.86 -15.19
C ARG A 302 12.22 18.81 -16.37
N ALA A 303 11.04 19.40 -16.53
CA ALA A 303 10.76 20.45 -17.50
C ALA A 303 11.20 21.85 -17.02
N GLY A 304 11.86 21.96 -15.86
CA GLY A 304 12.26 23.25 -15.28
C GLY A 304 11.10 24.07 -14.71
N GLN A 305 9.94 23.44 -14.48
CA GLN A 305 8.75 24.08 -13.93
C GLN A 305 8.63 23.85 -12.42
N PRO A 306 7.96 24.77 -11.68
CA PRO A 306 7.69 24.58 -10.26
C PRO A 306 6.70 23.43 -10.03
N ALA A 307 6.98 22.62 -9.00
CA ALA A 307 6.13 21.50 -8.58
C ALA A 307 4.87 21.93 -7.81
N THR A 308 4.88 23.13 -7.22
CA THR A 308 3.69 23.77 -6.63
C THR A 308 2.60 23.97 -7.68
N LEU A 309 1.38 24.31 -7.26
CA LEU A 309 0.29 24.70 -8.16
C LEU A 309 0.56 26.07 -8.81
N ALA A 310 -0.24 26.43 -9.80
CA ALA A 310 -0.27 27.79 -10.32
C ALA A 310 -0.44 28.81 -9.17
N GLY A 311 0.39 29.84 -9.11
CA GLY A 311 0.41 30.82 -8.00
C GLY A 311 1.23 30.39 -6.78
N GLY A 312 1.88 29.22 -6.78
CA GLY A 312 2.83 28.81 -5.74
C GLY A 312 2.24 28.03 -4.56
N ALA A 313 0.94 27.75 -4.57
CA ALA A 313 0.28 26.96 -3.52
C ALA A 313 0.73 25.48 -3.51
N PRO A 314 0.71 24.79 -2.36
CA PRO A 314 0.96 23.35 -2.32
C PRO A 314 -0.19 22.57 -2.96
N VAL A 315 0.07 21.33 -3.40
CA VAL A 315 -0.96 20.47 -4.05
C VAL A 315 -2.14 20.17 -3.12
N THR A 316 -1.92 20.20 -1.81
CA THR A 316 -2.95 20.11 -0.75
C THR A 316 -3.93 21.28 -0.71
N ALA A 317 -3.70 22.34 -1.49
CA ALA A 317 -4.67 23.42 -1.67
C ALA A 317 -5.74 23.10 -2.74
N LEU A 318 -5.58 22.00 -3.49
CA LEU A 318 -6.63 21.51 -4.39
C LEU A 318 -7.84 21.04 -3.58
N ALA A 319 -9.03 21.19 -4.18
CA ALA A 319 -10.23 20.57 -3.62
C ALA A 319 -10.10 19.03 -3.63
N LEU A 320 -10.86 18.38 -2.74
CA LEU A 320 -10.74 16.94 -2.50
C LEU A 320 -10.76 16.09 -3.79
N PRO A 321 -11.66 16.29 -4.79
CA PRO A 321 -11.67 15.46 -6.00
C PRO A 321 -10.37 15.55 -6.82
N GLU A 322 -9.86 16.76 -7.05
CA GLU A 322 -8.62 17.01 -7.80
C GLU A 322 -7.39 16.55 -7.02
N TRP A 323 -7.41 16.70 -5.69
CA TRP A 323 -6.35 16.17 -4.85
C TRP A 323 -6.32 14.64 -4.87
N SER A 324 -7.48 13.98 -4.70
CA SER A 324 -7.60 12.52 -4.70
C SER A 324 -7.21 11.92 -6.05
N MET A 325 -7.59 12.56 -7.17
CA MET A 325 -7.23 12.04 -8.49
C MET A 325 -5.72 12.13 -8.77
N LEU A 326 -5.01 13.15 -8.24
CA LEU A 326 -3.55 13.22 -8.33
C LEU A 326 -2.88 12.25 -7.35
N HIS A 327 -3.45 12.05 -6.17
CA HIS A 327 -2.84 11.15 -5.19
C HIS A 327 -3.16 9.67 -5.42
N ALA A 328 -4.00 9.34 -6.40
CA ALA A 328 -4.20 7.97 -6.84
C ALA A 328 -2.85 7.29 -7.18
N SER A 329 -2.75 6.01 -6.81
CA SER A 329 -1.62 5.15 -7.12
C SER A 329 -1.42 5.00 -8.63
N LEU A 330 -0.16 4.87 -9.05
CA LEU A 330 0.15 4.47 -10.42
C LEU A 330 -0.35 3.03 -10.65
N PRO A 331 -0.80 2.68 -11.87
CA PRO A 331 -1.27 1.35 -12.22
C PRO A 331 -0.09 0.38 -12.38
N VAL A 332 0.65 0.12 -11.31
CA VAL A 332 1.75 -0.86 -11.26
C VAL A 332 1.36 -2.04 -10.37
N GLY A 333 2.03 -3.19 -10.56
CA GLY A 333 1.66 -4.42 -9.89
C GLY A 333 0.22 -4.84 -10.19
N PHE A 334 -0.52 -5.29 -9.19
CA PHE A 334 -1.91 -5.74 -9.36
C PHE A 334 -2.86 -4.63 -9.85
N LEU A 335 -2.52 -3.35 -9.61
CA LEU A 335 -3.30 -2.20 -10.09
C LEU A 335 -3.23 -2.03 -11.60
N ALA A 336 -2.21 -2.61 -12.26
CA ALA A 336 -2.13 -2.64 -13.72
C ALA A 336 -3.23 -3.50 -14.36
N ALA A 337 -3.83 -4.44 -13.62
CA ALA A 337 -4.78 -5.41 -14.16
C ALA A 337 -6.00 -4.73 -14.81
N THR A 338 -6.53 -3.66 -14.20
CA THR A 338 -7.66 -2.89 -14.75
C THR A 338 -7.30 -2.24 -16.09
N GLU A 339 -6.11 -1.66 -16.19
CA GLU A 339 -5.63 -1.03 -17.43
C GLU A 339 -5.37 -2.08 -18.52
N LEU A 340 -4.71 -3.18 -18.15
CA LEU A 340 -4.38 -4.25 -19.09
C LEU A 340 -5.63 -4.98 -19.59
N ALA A 341 -6.67 -5.11 -18.78
CA ALA A 341 -7.95 -5.67 -19.22
C ALA A 341 -8.61 -4.81 -20.32
N LEU A 342 -8.57 -3.48 -20.19
CA LEU A 342 -9.06 -2.55 -21.22
C LEU A 342 -8.25 -2.68 -22.51
N LEU A 343 -6.93 -2.81 -22.40
CA LEU A 343 -6.00 -2.92 -23.54
C LEU A 343 -6.09 -4.28 -24.26
N CYS A 344 -6.36 -5.37 -23.53
CA CYS A 344 -6.59 -6.69 -24.13
C CYS A 344 -7.95 -6.76 -24.83
N GLY A 345 -8.96 -6.04 -24.32
CA GLY A 345 -10.28 -5.93 -24.94
C GLY A 345 -10.25 -5.23 -26.30
N THR A 346 -9.38 -4.23 -26.49
CA THR A 346 -9.23 -3.53 -27.78
C THR A 346 -8.44 -4.34 -28.81
N ALA A 347 -7.46 -5.15 -28.38
CA ALA A 347 -6.69 -6.02 -29.28
C ALA A 347 -7.55 -7.11 -29.95
N ASN A 348 -8.61 -7.59 -29.29
CA ASN A 348 -9.55 -8.57 -29.85
C ASN A 348 -10.57 -7.95 -30.83
N ALA A 349 -10.80 -6.63 -30.76
CA ALA A 349 -11.72 -5.96 -31.69
C ALA A 349 -11.09 -5.72 -33.07
N ASP A 350 -9.77 -5.48 -33.13
CA ASP A 350 -9.02 -5.27 -34.38
C ASP A 350 -8.65 -6.57 -35.12
N GLN A 351 -8.96 -7.74 -34.55
CA GLN A 351 -8.73 -9.06 -35.18
C GLN A 351 -10.02 -9.79 -35.58
N ALA A 352 -11.18 -9.14 -35.54
CA ALA A 352 -12.39 -9.74 -36.09
C ALA A 352 -12.30 -9.78 -37.63
N PRO A 353 -12.26 -10.96 -38.28
CA PRO A 353 -12.29 -11.00 -39.74
C PRO A 353 -13.65 -10.50 -40.20
N ALA A 354 -13.64 -9.56 -41.14
CA ALA A 354 -14.83 -9.09 -41.83
C ALA A 354 -15.53 -10.29 -42.48
N ALA A 355 -16.63 -10.76 -41.88
CA ALA A 355 -17.43 -11.84 -42.44
C ALA A 355 -18.17 -11.30 -43.67
N ALA A 356 -17.60 -11.55 -44.85
CA ALA A 356 -18.26 -11.40 -46.13
C ALA A 356 -19.46 -12.36 -46.21
N GLY A 357 -20.58 -11.84 -46.71
CA GLY A 357 -21.81 -12.59 -46.85
C GLY A 357 -21.74 -13.69 -47.91
N ALA A 358 -22.44 -14.79 -47.66
CA ALA A 358 -23.06 -15.64 -48.67
C ALA A 358 -24.16 -16.49 -48.04
N SER A 359 -25.36 -16.40 -48.60
CA SER A 359 -26.46 -17.32 -48.37
C SER A 359 -26.23 -18.65 -49.09
N ALA A 360 -26.68 -19.78 -48.54
CA ALA A 360 -27.67 -20.67 -49.16
C ALA A 360 -27.86 -21.96 -48.36
N ALA A 361 -29.06 -22.52 -48.52
CA ALA A 361 -29.68 -23.62 -47.80
C ALA A 361 -28.99 -25.00 -47.90
N GLY A 362 -29.24 -25.84 -46.88
CA GLY A 362 -28.98 -27.27 -46.91
C GLY A 362 -29.53 -27.98 -45.67
N THR A 363 -30.65 -28.68 -45.83
CA THR A 363 -31.34 -29.51 -44.82
C THR A 363 -30.55 -30.78 -44.49
N GLY A 364 -30.43 -31.15 -43.20
CA GLY A 364 -29.92 -32.47 -42.80
C GLY A 364 -29.87 -32.66 -41.28
N ALA A 365 -30.58 -33.68 -40.79
CA ALA A 365 -30.88 -33.94 -39.40
C ALA A 365 -29.68 -34.46 -38.56
N ALA A 366 -29.68 -34.01 -37.29
CA ALA A 366 -29.23 -34.66 -36.07
C ALA A 366 -28.05 -35.66 -36.11
N HIS A 367 -26.94 -35.28 -35.48
CA HIS A 367 -26.24 -36.10 -34.48
C HIS A 367 -25.58 -35.19 -33.44
N ALA A 368 -26.02 -35.33 -32.19
CA ALA A 368 -25.49 -34.62 -31.04
C ALA A 368 -24.13 -35.21 -30.65
N GLY A 369 -23.06 -34.51 -31.03
CA GLY A 369 -21.73 -34.67 -30.45
C GLY A 369 -21.36 -33.36 -29.76
N SER A 370 -21.41 -33.33 -28.43
CA SER A 370 -20.87 -32.25 -27.63
C SER A 370 -19.35 -32.21 -27.84
N ALA A 371 -18.90 -31.45 -28.83
CA ALA A 371 -17.53 -30.98 -28.89
C ALA A 371 -17.38 -29.99 -27.73
N ALA A 372 -16.74 -30.43 -26.65
CA ALA A 372 -16.23 -29.53 -25.64
C ALA A 372 -15.39 -28.47 -26.35
N ALA A 373 -15.90 -27.25 -26.44
CA ALA A 373 -15.13 -26.11 -26.90
C ALA A 373 -13.88 -26.05 -26.02
N SER A 374 -12.71 -26.29 -26.61
CA SER A 374 -11.45 -26.00 -25.93
C SER A 374 -11.53 -24.56 -25.41
N PRO A 375 -11.16 -24.30 -24.15
CA PRO A 375 -11.14 -22.93 -23.65
C PRO A 375 -10.29 -22.10 -24.60
N PRO A 376 -10.69 -20.85 -24.92
CA PRO A 376 -9.91 -20.01 -25.81
C PRO A 376 -8.49 -19.97 -25.26
N THR A 377 -7.53 -20.45 -26.06
CA THR A 377 -6.12 -20.35 -25.76
C THR A 377 -5.80 -18.86 -25.82
N THR A 378 -5.88 -18.17 -24.69
CA THR A 378 -5.50 -16.77 -24.58
C THR A 378 -4.00 -16.70 -24.83
N THR A 379 -3.59 -16.43 -26.07
CA THR A 379 -2.19 -16.17 -26.38
C THR A 379 -1.78 -14.91 -25.64
N LEU A 380 -1.06 -15.07 -24.53
CA LEU A 380 -0.63 -13.96 -23.69
C LEU A 380 0.31 -13.06 -24.51
N LEU A 381 0.09 -11.75 -24.47
CA LEU A 381 0.92 -10.76 -25.16
C LEU A 381 2.40 -10.86 -24.73
N PRO A 382 3.37 -10.58 -25.63
CA PRO A 382 4.77 -10.44 -25.26
C PRO A 382 4.96 -9.36 -24.18
N LEU A 383 5.84 -9.59 -23.22
CA LEU A 383 6.05 -8.69 -22.08
C LEU A 383 6.40 -7.26 -22.52
N GLU A 384 7.22 -7.11 -23.55
CA GLU A 384 7.60 -5.79 -24.10
C GLU A 384 6.39 -5.00 -24.61
N VAL A 385 5.40 -5.68 -25.19
CA VAL A 385 4.16 -5.05 -25.66
C VAL A 385 3.33 -4.58 -24.47
N VAL A 386 3.23 -5.40 -23.43
CA VAL A 386 2.50 -5.08 -22.19
C VAL A 386 3.13 -3.87 -21.50
N GLU A 387 4.46 -3.85 -21.40
CA GLU A 387 5.19 -2.73 -20.79
C GLU A 387 5.01 -1.44 -21.59
N ALA A 388 5.09 -1.49 -22.92
CA ALA A 388 4.87 -0.33 -23.77
C ALA A 388 3.43 0.22 -23.65
N GLN A 389 2.44 -0.67 -23.59
CA GLN A 389 1.05 -0.27 -23.40
C GLN A 389 0.82 0.36 -22.02
N LEU A 390 1.39 -0.23 -20.97
CA LEU A 390 1.28 0.31 -19.62
C LEU A 390 1.97 1.67 -19.49
N GLN A 391 3.15 1.83 -20.09
CA GLN A 391 3.84 3.12 -20.18
C GLN A 391 2.96 4.19 -20.86
N GLY A 392 2.32 3.83 -21.97
CA GLY A 392 1.37 4.70 -22.68
C GLY A 392 0.17 5.09 -21.81
N ALA A 393 -0.42 4.14 -21.09
CA ALA A 393 -1.54 4.37 -20.20
C ALA A 393 -1.17 5.31 -19.04
N ILE A 394 -0.05 5.08 -18.36
CA ILE A 394 0.46 5.97 -17.30
C ILE A 394 0.69 7.38 -17.83
N SER A 395 1.36 7.52 -18.98
CA SER A 395 1.64 8.82 -19.60
C SER A 395 0.35 9.58 -19.93
N ARG A 396 -0.63 8.91 -20.54
CA ARG A 396 -1.92 9.52 -20.90
C ARG A 396 -2.70 9.95 -19.66
N GLN A 397 -2.86 9.06 -18.69
CA GLN A 397 -3.59 9.38 -17.46
C GLN A 397 -2.92 10.50 -16.65
N LEU A 398 -1.58 10.54 -16.63
CA LEU A 398 -0.86 11.63 -15.98
C LEU A 398 -1.19 12.98 -16.65
N ALA A 399 -1.18 13.05 -17.98
CA ALA A 399 -1.56 14.26 -18.70
C ALA A 399 -3.01 14.68 -18.43
N GLU A 400 -3.96 13.74 -18.54
CA GLU A 400 -5.38 13.98 -18.27
C GLU A 400 -5.60 14.53 -16.85
N ARG A 401 -4.95 13.94 -15.84
CA ARG A 401 -5.04 14.40 -14.45
C ARG A 401 -4.44 15.79 -14.24
N MET A 402 -3.34 16.09 -14.91
CA MET A 402 -2.71 17.42 -14.85
C MET A 402 -3.61 18.51 -15.46
N LEU A 403 -4.29 18.21 -16.56
CA LEU A 403 -5.25 19.13 -17.19
C LEU A 403 -6.43 19.45 -16.27
N VAL A 404 -6.99 18.42 -15.61
CA VAL A 404 -8.11 18.59 -14.68
C VAL A 404 -7.70 19.34 -13.41
N ALA A 405 -6.54 19.00 -12.84
CA ALA A 405 -6.10 19.60 -11.58
C ALA A 405 -5.65 21.07 -11.74
N GLU A 406 -5.17 21.48 -12.91
CA GLU A 406 -4.61 22.82 -13.14
C GLU A 406 -4.99 23.41 -14.51
N PRO A 407 -6.28 23.61 -14.80
CA PRO A 407 -6.73 24.10 -16.12
C PRO A 407 -6.10 25.45 -16.49
N ALA A 408 -5.85 26.32 -15.50
CA ALA A 408 -5.20 27.62 -15.72
C ALA A 408 -3.72 27.54 -16.11
N ARG A 409 -3.02 26.44 -15.78
CA ARG A 409 -1.61 26.24 -16.20
C ARG A 409 -1.53 25.74 -17.63
N TRP A 410 -2.53 24.97 -18.06
CA TRP A 410 -2.50 24.20 -19.31
C TRP A 410 -3.48 24.74 -20.36
N VAL A 411 -3.61 26.07 -20.42
CA VAL A 411 -4.44 26.74 -21.42
C VAL A 411 -4.00 26.31 -22.83
N ASP A 412 -4.97 25.97 -23.67
CA ASP A 412 -4.79 25.50 -25.05
C ASP A 412 -3.96 24.21 -25.20
N LYS A 413 -3.83 23.42 -24.13
CA LYS A 413 -3.20 22.09 -24.17
C LYS A 413 -4.25 20.98 -24.13
N ASP A 414 -4.04 19.98 -24.97
CA ASP A 414 -4.66 18.67 -24.83
C ASP A 414 -3.69 17.67 -24.18
N ALA A 415 -4.17 16.46 -23.88
CA ALA A 415 -3.35 15.45 -23.20
C ALA A 415 -2.11 15.06 -24.02
N ALA A 416 -2.23 15.01 -25.35
CA ALA A 416 -1.15 14.60 -26.24
C ALA A 416 -0.04 15.65 -26.37
N SER A 417 -0.41 16.92 -26.50
CA SER A 417 0.52 18.05 -26.54
C SER A 417 1.23 18.23 -25.19
N LEU A 418 0.50 18.13 -24.08
CA LEU A 418 1.09 18.16 -22.74
C LEU A 418 2.07 16.99 -22.51
N ALA A 419 1.69 15.78 -22.94
CA ALA A 419 2.56 14.61 -22.82
C ALA A 419 3.87 14.76 -23.61
N ARG A 420 3.82 15.37 -24.80
CA ARG A 420 5.02 15.68 -25.59
C ARG A 420 5.87 16.76 -24.94
N GLU A 421 5.25 17.86 -24.49
CA GLU A 421 5.95 18.99 -23.87
C GLU A 421 6.73 18.56 -22.61
N LEU A 422 6.12 17.75 -21.75
CA LEU A 422 6.72 17.30 -20.50
C LEU A 422 7.44 15.96 -20.60
N GLN A 423 7.53 15.37 -21.80
CA GLN A 423 8.12 14.05 -22.04
C GLN A 423 7.55 12.98 -21.08
N LEU A 424 6.23 12.95 -20.90
CA LEU A 424 5.57 12.07 -19.93
C LEU A 424 5.81 10.57 -20.17
N PRO A 425 5.99 10.06 -21.42
CA PRO A 425 6.40 8.67 -21.61
C PRO A 425 7.72 8.31 -20.94
N ALA A 426 8.70 9.23 -20.90
CA ALA A 426 9.97 9.00 -20.22
C ALA A 426 9.80 8.99 -18.69
N THR A 427 8.89 9.84 -18.18
CA THR A 427 8.50 9.82 -16.76
C THR A 427 7.82 8.50 -16.39
N ALA A 428 6.84 8.05 -17.17
CA ALA A 428 6.17 6.76 -16.96
C ALA A 428 7.17 5.60 -16.90
N LEU A 429 8.06 5.51 -17.90
CA LEU A 429 9.09 4.48 -17.95
C LEU A 429 10.02 4.52 -16.72
N ARG A 430 10.42 5.72 -16.28
CA ARG A 430 11.28 5.86 -15.11
C ARG A 430 10.60 5.36 -13.83
N PHE A 431 9.31 5.65 -13.65
CA PHE A 431 8.54 5.18 -12.49
C PHE A 431 8.31 3.66 -12.53
N MET A 432 8.07 3.09 -13.71
CA MET A 432 8.03 1.63 -13.88
C MET A 432 9.38 0.98 -13.52
N GLN A 433 10.50 1.57 -13.94
CA GLN A 433 11.82 1.07 -13.55
C GLN A 433 12.05 1.20 -12.04
N HIS A 434 11.70 2.35 -11.45
CA HIS A 434 11.82 2.59 -10.01
C HIS A 434 11.02 1.57 -9.20
N HIS A 435 9.79 1.28 -9.62
CA HIS A 435 8.94 0.22 -9.04
C HIS A 435 9.65 -1.13 -9.06
N ARG A 436 10.19 -1.56 -10.22
CA ARG A 436 10.96 -2.82 -10.34
C ARG A 436 12.20 -2.85 -9.46
N ASP A 437 12.93 -1.74 -9.37
CA ASP A 437 14.14 -1.62 -8.56
C ASP A 437 13.81 -1.83 -7.06
N VAL A 438 12.73 -1.20 -6.56
CA VAL A 438 12.26 -1.36 -5.18
C VAL A 438 11.84 -2.80 -4.89
N LEU A 439 11.01 -3.40 -5.75
CA LEU A 439 10.55 -4.79 -5.56
C LEU A 439 11.71 -5.78 -5.58
N SER A 440 12.70 -5.57 -6.45
CA SER A 440 13.89 -6.41 -6.55
C SER A 440 14.64 -6.49 -5.22
N VAL A 441 14.81 -5.36 -4.53
CA VAL A 441 15.48 -5.32 -3.22
C VAL A 441 14.59 -5.94 -2.14
N GLN A 442 13.33 -5.53 -2.04
CA GLN A 442 12.43 -6.07 -1.01
C GLN A 442 12.21 -7.59 -1.14
N SER A 443 12.12 -8.11 -2.36
CA SER A 443 12.03 -9.55 -2.61
C SER A 443 13.25 -10.28 -2.04
N ARG A 444 14.47 -9.76 -2.25
CA ARG A 444 15.69 -10.32 -1.65
C ARG A 444 15.67 -10.25 -0.12
N MET A 445 15.26 -9.12 0.46
CA MET A 445 15.15 -8.95 1.91
C MET A 445 14.22 -10.01 2.52
N TYR A 446 13.03 -10.21 1.92
CA TYR A 446 12.07 -11.19 2.42
C TYR A 446 12.51 -12.63 2.19
N MET A 447 13.14 -12.94 1.06
CA MET A 447 13.73 -14.27 0.83
C MET A 447 14.79 -14.59 1.86
N ARG A 448 15.65 -13.62 2.20
CA ARG A 448 16.66 -13.76 3.26
C ARG A 448 16.02 -13.98 4.61
N ALA A 449 15.13 -13.08 5.03
CA ALA A 449 14.48 -13.15 6.34
C ALA A 449 13.64 -14.43 6.53
N ALA A 450 13.03 -14.96 5.47
CA ALA A 450 12.27 -16.20 5.52
C ALA A 450 13.15 -17.46 5.63
N SER A 451 14.38 -17.42 5.11
CA SER A 451 15.27 -18.59 5.00
C SER A 451 16.37 -18.63 6.07
N GLU A 452 16.93 -17.48 6.43
CA GLU A 452 17.98 -17.36 7.43
C GLU A 452 17.38 -17.39 8.84
N ARG A 453 18.03 -18.12 9.76
CA ARG A 453 17.67 -18.18 11.18
C ARG A 453 18.94 -18.00 12.02
N PRO A 454 19.41 -16.77 12.23
CA PRO A 454 20.64 -16.53 12.97
C PRO A 454 20.51 -17.05 14.41
N ARG A 455 21.51 -17.82 14.88
CA ARG A 455 21.49 -18.50 16.19
C ARG A 455 22.55 -17.98 17.15
N SER A 456 23.63 -17.42 16.63
CA SER A 456 24.71 -16.82 17.41
C SER A 456 24.72 -15.30 17.31
N PRO A 457 25.29 -14.57 18.30
CA PRO A 457 25.42 -13.12 18.25
C PRO A 457 26.09 -12.59 16.96
N ARG A 458 27.11 -13.29 16.45
CA ARG A 458 27.80 -12.93 15.20
C ARG A 458 26.91 -13.08 13.96
N GLU A 459 26.07 -14.11 13.92
CA GLU A 459 25.11 -14.28 12.82
C GLU A 459 24.01 -13.23 12.86
N ILE A 460 23.54 -12.85 14.06
CA ILE A 460 22.57 -11.77 14.24
C ILE A 460 23.18 -10.44 13.77
N GLU A 461 24.41 -10.12 14.18
CA GLU A 461 25.12 -8.91 13.76
C GLU A 461 25.25 -8.84 12.23
N ARG A 462 25.72 -9.93 11.59
CA ARG A 462 25.82 -10.01 10.13
C ARG A 462 24.46 -9.85 9.43
N PHE A 463 23.40 -10.46 9.98
CA PHE A 463 22.04 -10.31 9.43
C PHE A 463 21.58 -8.86 9.47
N ILE A 464 21.85 -8.16 10.58
CA ILE A 464 21.52 -6.73 10.75
C ILE A 464 22.31 -5.87 9.76
N GLU A 465 23.61 -6.11 9.61
CA GLU A 465 24.44 -5.38 8.65
C GLU A 465 23.91 -5.51 7.21
N LEU A 466 23.56 -6.73 6.79
CA LEU A 466 22.99 -6.98 5.46
C LEU A 466 21.64 -6.29 5.28
N LEU A 467 20.78 -6.35 6.30
CA LEU A 467 19.49 -5.65 6.29
C LEU A 467 19.70 -4.13 6.15
N MET A 468 20.68 -3.54 6.84
CA MET A 468 20.94 -2.10 6.77
C MET A 468 21.46 -1.70 5.40
N ASN A 469 22.34 -2.51 4.82
CA ASN A 469 22.82 -2.28 3.47
C ASN A 469 21.67 -2.36 2.44
N GLU A 470 20.74 -3.31 2.57
CA GLU A 470 19.56 -3.40 1.70
C GLU A 470 18.62 -2.19 1.87
N MET A 471 18.47 -1.68 3.09
CA MET A 471 17.75 -0.43 3.36
C MET A 471 18.42 0.79 2.72
N ASP A 472 19.76 0.91 2.82
CA ASP A 472 20.52 1.98 2.18
C ASP A 472 20.38 1.94 0.64
N ILE A 473 20.31 0.73 0.06
CA ILE A 473 20.04 0.56 -1.38
C ILE A 473 18.64 1.09 -1.73
N LEU A 474 17.62 0.78 -0.93
CA LEU A 474 16.26 1.28 -1.13
C LEU A 474 16.20 2.82 -1.08
N ASP A 475 16.87 3.44 -0.11
CA ASP A 475 17.00 4.90 -0.03
C ASP A 475 17.73 5.46 -1.25
N GLY A 476 18.77 4.76 -1.70
CA GLY A 476 19.52 5.07 -2.92
C GLY A 476 18.65 5.06 -4.18
N ILE A 477 17.71 4.11 -4.30
CA ILE A 477 16.75 4.01 -5.41
C ILE A 477 15.81 5.21 -5.44
N SER A 478 15.20 5.57 -4.29
CA SER A 478 14.35 6.75 -4.16
C SER A 478 15.12 8.05 -4.44
N ALA A 479 16.35 8.17 -3.94
CA ALA A 479 17.21 9.31 -4.24
C ALA A 479 17.61 9.39 -5.72
N ASN A 480 17.80 8.25 -6.39
CA ASN A 480 18.07 8.18 -7.83
C ASN A 480 16.89 8.67 -8.67
N LEU A 481 15.66 8.37 -8.26
CA LEU A 481 14.46 8.89 -8.91
C LEU A 481 14.41 10.43 -8.86
N ILE A 482 14.68 11.02 -7.69
CA ILE A 482 14.74 12.48 -7.51
C ILE A 482 15.91 13.10 -8.29
N ARG A 483 17.09 12.47 -8.30
CA ARG A 483 18.25 12.94 -9.08
C ARG A 483 17.95 12.94 -10.58
N TRP A 484 17.29 11.90 -11.08
CA TRP A 484 16.89 11.79 -12.48
C TRP A 484 16.00 12.97 -12.91
N SER A 485 15.05 13.39 -12.06
CA SER A 485 14.17 14.51 -12.40
C SER A 485 14.90 15.85 -12.51
N ARG A 486 16.06 16.02 -11.86
CA ARG A 486 16.85 17.25 -11.88
C ARG A 486 17.87 17.32 -13.02
N ARG A 487 18.12 16.22 -13.73
CA ARG A 487 19.05 16.19 -14.87
C ARG A 487 18.36 16.68 -16.13
N GLN A 488 19.04 17.54 -16.90
CA GLN A 488 18.52 18.03 -18.17
C GLN A 488 18.29 16.86 -19.16
N PRO A 489 17.26 16.94 -20.03
CA PRO A 489 16.88 15.86 -20.94
C PRO A 489 18.02 15.30 -21.80
N GLU A 490 18.93 16.17 -22.27
CA GLU A 490 20.03 15.80 -23.17
C GLU A 490 21.10 14.90 -22.55
N GLN A 491 21.23 14.90 -21.21
CA GLN A 491 22.21 14.07 -20.50
C GLN A 491 21.67 12.68 -20.10
N ALA A 492 20.36 12.43 -20.25
CA ALA A 492 19.71 11.22 -19.76
C ALA A 492 19.67 10.06 -20.78
N LEU A 493 19.84 10.33 -22.07
CA LEU A 493 19.85 9.32 -23.14
C LEU A 493 21.14 8.45 -23.17
N LEU A 494 22.10 8.71 -22.28
CA LEU A 494 23.44 8.10 -22.30
C LEU A 494 23.68 7.04 -21.21
N ILE A 495 22.68 6.62 -20.45
CA ILE A 495 22.90 5.73 -19.29
C ILE A 495 22.24 4.36 -19.52
N ALA A 496 23.09 3.38 -19.86
CA ALA A 496 22.82 1.95 -19.75
C ALA A 496 22.57 1.57 -18.27
N PRO A 497 21.83 0.49 -17.98
CA PRO A 497 21.58 0.05 -16.60
C PRO A 497 22.90 -0.16 -15.84
N PRO A 498 22.94 0.08 -14.51
CA PRO A 498 24.13 -0.25 -13.74
C PRO A 498 24.39 -1.75 -13.84
N SER A 499 25.50 -2.12 -14.49
CA SER A 499 26.06 -3.45 -14.42
C SER A 499 26.43 -3.77 -12.96
N ALA A 500 26.32 -5.04 -12.59
CA ALA A 500 26.46 -5.58 -11.24
C ALA A 500 27.88 -5.49 -10.64
N GLU A 501 28.64 -4.44 -10.91
CA GLU A 501 29.99 -4.21 -10.38
C GLU A 501 30.09 -2.81 -9.76
N ILE A 502 29.52 -2.65 -8.56
CA ILE A 502 30.08 -1.73 -7.57
C ILE A 502 30.24 -2.52 -6.28
N ALA A 503 31.20 -3.44 -6.30
CA ALA A 503 31.86 -3.93 -5.11
C ALA A 503 33.28 -3.37 -5.12
N SER A 504 33.66 -2.73 -4.02
CA SER A 504 34.96 -2.07 -3.76
C SER A 504 35.13 -0.64 -4.31
N ALA A 505 34.81 0.34 -3.47
CA ALA A 505 35.67 1.49 -3.14
C ALA A 505 34.84 2.63 -2.51
N ALA A 506 34.71 2.62 -1.18
CA ALA A 506 34.61 3.83 -0.35
C ALA A 506 34.69 3.45 1.13
N GLY A 507 35.91 3.13 1.58
CA GLY A 507 36.24 3.26 2.99
C GLY A 507 36.37 4.74 3.33
N GLY A 508 35.56 5.23 4.25
CA GLY A 508 35.59 6.62 4.71
C GLY A 508 34.53 6.84 5.78
N GLY A 509 34.93 6.68 7.04
CA GLY A 509 34.05 6.67 8.21
C GLY A 509 33.20 7.93 8.37
N ALA A 510 31.89 7.72 8.46
CA ALA A 510 30.96 8.59 9.16
C ALA A 510 30.12 7.71 10.09
N LYS A 511 30.00 8.11 11.36
CA LYS A 511 29.27 7.36 12.38
C LYS A 511 27.79 7.15 11.98
N PRO A 512 27.21 5.97 12.23
CA PRO A 512 25.82 5.69 11.87
C PRO A 512 24.86 6.55 12.70
N LYS A 513 23.91 7.22 12.02
CA LYS A 513 22.72 7.75 12.68
C LYS A 513 21.75 6.59 12.85
N ALA A 514 21.56 6.16 14.09
CA ALA A 514 20.58 5.15 14.47
C ALA A 514 19.16 5.74 14.38
N GLY A 515 18.26 5.05 13.66
CA GLY A 515 16.83 5.34 13.66
C GLY A 515 16.12 4.87 12.40
N PHE A 516 15.50 3.69 12.46
CA PHE A 516 14.55 3.22 11.46
C PHE A 516 13.31 4.14 11.40
N GLY A 517 12.83 4.44 10.20
CA GLY A 517 11.47 4.98 10.00
C GLY A 517 11.25 6.43 10.42
N GLY A 518 12.27 7.28 10.36
CA GLY A 518 12.05 8.72 10.32
C GLY A 518 11.55 9.11 8.94
N ALA A 519 10.32 9.59 8.85
CA ALA A 519 9.78 10.24 7.66
C ALA A 519 10.86 11.10 6.99
N ALA A 520 11.05 10.93 5.68
CA ALA A 520 11.89 11.81 4.90
C ALA A 520 11.44 13.26 5.17
N ALA A 521 12.25 14.01 5.92
CA ALA A 521 11.96 15.40 6.18
C ALA A 521 11.88 16.13 4.85
N ALA A 522 10.73 16.74 4.56
CA ALA A 522 10.59 17.67 3.44
C ALA A 522 11.66 18.77 3.56
N PRO A 523 12.22 19.26 2.44
CA PRO A 523 13.23 20.30 2.49
C PRO A 523 12.63 21.58 3.09
N ALA A 524 13.25 22.08 4.16
CA ALA A 524 12.89 23.35 4.78
C ALA A 524 12.92 24.48 3.74
N SER A 525 11.80 25.21 3.63
CA SER A 525 11.71 26.44 2.86
C SER A 525 12.72 27.46 3.41
N ALA A 526 13.56 28.00 2.54
CA ALA A 526 14.55 29.02 2.88
C ALA A 526 13.86 30.35 3.27
N GLY A 527 13.63 30.54 4.57
CA GLY A 527 13.31 31.83 5.16
C GLY A 527 14.59 32.57 5.56
N LYS A 528 14.95 33.62 4.81
CA LYS A 528 15.96 34.59 5.22
C LYS A 528 15.48 35.31 6.49
N GLY A 529 16.24 35.21 7.59
CA GLY A 529 15.97 35.94 8.82
C GLY A 529 17.24 36.10 9.65
N ALA A 530 17.61 37.35 9.93
CA ALA A 530 18.91 37.78 10.38
C ALA A 530 19.25 37.44 11.85
N LYS A 531 20.57 37.35 12.11
CA LYS A 531 21.29 37.40 13.38
C LYS A 531 20.56 38.15 14.51
N LYS A 532 20.57 37.58 15.73
CA LYS A 532 21.17 38.24 16.90
C LYS A 532 21.40 37.26 18.07
N LYS A 533 22.60 37.41 18.65
CA LYS A 533 23.14 36.77 19.85
C LYS A 533 22.26 37.02 21.09
N ARG A 534 22.02 36.00 21.91
CA ARG A 534 22.66 35.84 23.22
C ARG A 534 22.43 34.45 23.77
#